data_AF-A0A520HSE7-F1
#
_entry.id   AF-A0A520HSE7-F1
#
_cell.length_a   1.000
_cell.length_b   1.000
_cell.length_c   1.000
_cell.angle_alpha   90.00
_cell.angle_beta   90.00
_cell.angle_gamma   90.00
#
_symmetry.space_group_name_H-M   'P 1'
#
loop_
_entity.id
_entity.type
_entity.pdbx_description
1 polymer ?
#
loop_
_entity_poly.entity_id
_entity_poly.type
_entity_poly.pdbx_seq_one_letter_code
_entity_poly.pdbx_strand_id
1 'polypeptide(L)'
;IWTALPGRDFYAASSTAIGQPLPWRPIALVPSRGASALFALLVPLAVLVGLARCTSRERAGLLIVLAALSLVSAVLGLAQLSLGSESGLRWYEYSSNSSAVGFFANRNHQALLLAVALPMLAAWAVTPERRPDRRRLRRYTAIGLGAFFILMLPTTGSRSGLAVAAIGLVAAAAIAAPAVRQALQNMRGARRRRLYAIAAGALVAFVAVLVFFGRNEAFVRLRDLDATGDLRARALPVVLQMARDAFPVGIGLGSFETVYRRFEPFDQLSYTYLNQAHNDLLQVVVEAGMLGGLLLVAFIGWWGWASWRAWREAPTAQSLAARAGSAVVLMILAASVTDYPVRTPLMLAVLTIACAWMLTVRPGAREAVLEDPARDRS
;
A
#
# COMPACT_ATOMS: atom_id res chain seq x y z
N ILE A 1 1.54 27.98 27.88
CA ILE A 1 0.80 27.45 26.70
C ILE A 1 1.05 25.95 26.53
N TRP A 2 2.29 25.50 26.27
CA TRP A 2 2.58 24.07 26.02
C TRP A 2 2.12 23.13 27.14
N THR A 3 2.35 23.49 28.40
CA THR A 3 1.93 22.70 29.57
C THR A 3 0.41 22.57 29.71
N ALA A 4 -0.37 23.46 29.09
CA ALA A 4 -1.83 23.40 29.10
C ALA A 4 -2.40 22.50 27.98
N LEU A 5 -1.55 21.93 27.11
CA LEU A 5 -2.01 21.01 26.08
C LEU A 5 -2.28 19.62 26.67
N PRO A 6 -3.28 18.87 26.16
CA PRO A 6 -3.58 17.52 26.64
C PRO A 6 -2.38 16.56 26.61
N GLY A 7 -2.26 15.76 27.66
CA GLY A 7 -1.18 14.78 27.82
C GLY A 7 0.19 15.36 28.18
N ARG A 8 0.30 16.66 28.51
CA ARG A 8 1.57 17.33 28.86
C ARG A 8 1.86 17.39 30.37
N ASP A 9 0.87 17.19 31.23
CA ASP A 9 1.00 17.31 32.68
C ASP A 9 2.10 16.43 33.27
N PHE A 10 2.14 15.15 32.86
CA PHE A 10 3.18 14.23 33.30
C PHE A 10 4.59 14.71 32.97
N TYR A 11 4.82 15.21 31.74
CA TYR A 11 6.13 15.69 31.33
C TYR A 11 6.51 16.98 32.07
N ALA A 12 5.53 17.84 32.35
CA ALA A 12 5.74 19.04 33.17
C ALA A 12 6.10 18.68 34.62
N ALA A 13 5.39 17.72 35.21
CA ALA A 13 5.65 17.21 36.55
C ALA A 13 7.03 16.54 36.64
N SER A 14 7.41 15.71 35.66
CA SER A 14 8.74 15.08 35.62
C SER A 14 9.87 16.10 35.55
N SER A 15 9.75 17.15 34.72
CA SER A 15 10.76 18.22 34.63
C SER A 15 10.94 18.95 35.96
N THR A 16 9.82 19.23 36.63
CA THR A 16 9.81 19.89 37.95
C THR A 16 10.46 19.00 39.00
N ALA A 17 10.16 17.70 39.00
CA ALA A 17 10.70 16.74 39.97
C ALA A 17 12.23 16.57 39.88
N ILE A 18 12.82 16.75 38.70
CA ILE A 18 14.28 16.66 38.50
C ILE A 18 14.98 18.05 38.54
N GLY A 19 14.27 19.10 38.95
CA GLY A 19 14.81 20.46 39.06
C GLY A 19 15.21 21.08 37.71
N GLN A 20 14.69 20.56 36.60
CA GLN A 20 14.98 21.08 35.26
C GLN A 20 13.96 22.15 34.87
N PRO A 21 14.39 23.34 34.42
CA PRO A 21 13.47 24.35 33.92
C PRO A 21 12.69 23.81 32.72
N LEU A 22 11.45 24.25 32.55
CA LEU A 22 10.60 23.91 31.41
C LEU A 22 10.83 24.93 30.28
N PRO A 23 11.73 24.68 29.31
CA PRO A 23 11.90 25.58 28.19
C PRO A 23 10.66 25.59 27.30
N TRP A 24 10.60 26.55 26.38
CA TRP A 24 9.66 26.49 25.27
C TRP A 24 9.87 25.19 24.49
N ARG A 25 8.77 24.47 24.24
CA ARG A 25 8.77 23.18 23.55
C ARG A 25 7.83 23.21 22.34
N PRO A 26 8.18 22.53 21.23
CA PRO A 26 7.28 22.36 20.11
C PRO A 26 6.12 21.44 20.51
N ILE A 27 5.08 21.41 19.67
CA ILE A 27 3.93 20.53 19.88
C ILE A 27 4.37 19.06 19.94
N ALA A 28 5.34 18.65 19.12
CA ALA A 28 5.85 17.28 19.14
C ALA A 28 6.61 16.97 20.43
N LEU A 29 6.23 15.86 21.09
CA LEU A 29 6.88 15.38 22.31
C LEU A 29 8.33 14.94 22.05
N VAL A 30 8.61 14.46 20.83
CA VAL A 30 9.95 14.09 20.39
C VAL A 30 10.32 14.92 19.15
N PRO A 31 10.89 16.13 19.33
CA PRO A 31 11.13 17.07 18.23
C PRO A 31 12.01 16.51 17.11
N SER A 32 13.02 15.73 17.47
CA SER A 32 13.92 15.08 16.50
C SER A 32 13.17 14.10 15.58
N ARG A 33 12.23 13.32 16.12
CA ARG A 33 11.38 12.43 15.31
C ARG A 33 10.38 13.21 14.46
N GLY A 34 9.89 14.35 14.96
CA GLY A 34 9.10 15.30 14.15
C GLY A 34 9.88 15.82 12.94
N ALA A 35 11.16 16.18 13.13
CA ALA A 35 12.05 16.57 12.02
C ALA A 35 12.29 15.40 11.05
N SER A 36 12.51 14.18 11.55
CA SER A 36 12.62 12.99 10.68
C SER A 36 11.34 12.76 9.86
N ALA A 37 10.16 12.94 10.45
CA ALA A 37 8.89 12.83 9.74
C ALA A 37 8.76 13.90 8.64
N LEU A 38 9.23 15.13 8.88
CA LEU A 38 9.29 16.18 7.87
C LEU A 38 10.23 15.79 6.72
N PHE A 39 11.43 15.28 7.01
CA PHE A 39 12.37 14.83 5.97
C PHE A 39 11.88 13.60 5.20
N ALA A 40 11.04 12.75 5.80
CA ALA A 40 10.39 11.66 5.07
C ALA A 40 9.51 12.17 3.91
N LEU A 41 9.02 13.42 3.97
CA LEU A 41 8.28 14.06 2.87
C LEU A 41 9.15 14.40 1.65
N LEU A 42 10.47 14.28 1.74
CA LEU A 42 11.35 14.42 0.57
C LEU A 42 11.05 13.35 -0.48
N VAL A 43 10.65 12.15 -0.08
CA VAL A 43 10.30 11.06 -1.00
C VAL A 43 9.07 11.41 -1.86
N PRO A 44 7.89 11.72 -1.29
CA PRO A 44 6.75 12.14 -2.10
C PRO A 44 7.04 13.43 -2.88
N LEU A 45 7.80 14.37 -2.31
CA LEU A 45 8.19 15.60 -3.03
C LEU A 45 9.01 15.29 -4.29
N ALA A 46 10.05 14.44 -4.17
CA ALA A 46 10.88 14.03 -5.31
C ALA A 46 10.06 13.32 -6.39
N VAL A 47 9.13 12.45 -5.98
CA VAL A 47 8.20 11.78 -6.90
C VAL A 47 7.33 12.81 -7.62
N LEU A 48 6.72 13.77 -6.90
CA LEU A 48 5.86 14.79 -7.51
C LEU A 48 6.63 15.69 -8.49
N VAL A 49 7.85 16.10 -8.13
CA VAL A 49 8.73 16.90 -9.02
C VAL A 49 9.08 16.10 -10.28
N GLY A 50 9.44 14.81 -10.15
CA GLY A 50 9.69 13.94 -11.30
C GLY A 50 8.46 13.78 -12.19
N LEU A 51 7.30 13.52 -11.59
CA LEU A 51 6.03 13.38 -12.31
C LEU A 51 5.60 14.66 -13.01
N ALA A 52 5.89 15.84 -12.45
CA ALA A 52 5.61 17.12 -13.08
C ALA A 52 6.35 17.29 -14.42
N ARG A 53 7.49 16.60 -14.60
CA ARG A 53 8.26 16.59 -15.85
C ARG A 53 7.81 15.51 -16.84
N CYS A 54 7.12 14.47 -16.36
CA CYS A 54 6.61 13.40 -17.22
C CYS A 54 5.36 13.80 -18.01
N THR A 55 5.33 13.43 -19.28
CA THR A 55 4.14 13.41 -20.15
C THR A 55 3.09 12.41 -19.64
N SER A 56 1.84 12.56 -20.08
CA SER A 56 0.75 11.62 -19.72
C SER A 56 1.07 10.17 -20.08
N ARG A 57 1.81 9.94 -21.17
CA ARG A 57 2.21 8.61 -21.60
C ARG A 57 3.29 8.02 -20.69
N GLU A 58 4.29 8.81 -20.29
CA GLU A 58 5.34 8.38 -19.36
C GLU A 58 4.76 8.08 -17.97
N ARG A 59 3.82 8.91 -17.51
CA ARG A 59 3.09 8.67 -16.26
C ARG A 59 2.36 7.33 -16.29
N ALA A 60 1.64 7.02 -17.38
CA ALA A 60 1.00 5.72 -17.54
C ALA A 60 2.02 4.58 -17.69
N GLY A 61 3.19 4.86 -18.26
CA GLY A 61 4.33 3.93 -18.35
C GLY A 61 4.85 3.47 -16.99
N LEU A 62 4.68 4.26 -15.92
CA LEU A 62 5.11 3.86 -14.57
C LEU A 62 4.41 2.60 -14.05
N LEU A 63 3.27 2.19 -14.62
CA LEU A 63 2.62 0.91 -14.30
C LEU A 63 3.58 -0.27 -14.47
N ILE A 64 4.33 -0.32 -15.60
CA ILE A 64 5.27 -1.43 -15.85
C ILE A 64 6.57 -1.25 -15.07
N VAL A 65 7.00 -0.02 -14.79
CA VAL A 65 8.19 0.24 -13.98
C VAL A 65 7.97 -0.26 -12.55
N LEU A 66 6.81 0.06 -11.95
CA LEU A 66 6.46 -0.44 -10.61
C LEU A 66 6.26 -1.96 -10.61
N ALA A 67 5.66 -2.54 -11.64
CA ALA A 67 5.56 -4.00 -11.75
C ALA A 67 6.94 -4.68 -11.89
N ALA A 68 7.86 -4.08 -12.64
CA ALA A 68 9.24 -4.58 -12.74
C ALA A 68 9.97 -4.46 -11.41
N LEU A 69 9.77 -3.36 -10.67
CA LEU A 69 10.30 -3.21 -9.31
C LEU A 69 9.74 -4.29 -8.36
N SER A 70 8.43 -4.59 -8.42
CA SER A 70 7.82 -5.69 -7.67
C SER A 70 8.40 -7.05 -8.06
N LEU A 71 8.73 -7.26 -9.33
CA LEU A 71 9.43 -8.48 -9.79
C LEU A 71 10.82 -8.60 -9.19
N VAL A 72 11.63 -7.54 -9.22
CA VAL A 72 12.95 -7.54 -8.59
C VAL A 72 12.84 -7.82 -7.09
N SER A 73 11.89 -7.16 -6.40
CA SER A 73 11.63 -7.40 -4.98
C SER A 73 11.19 -8.85 -4.70
N ALA A 74 10.37 -9.44 -5.58
CA ALA A 74 9.92 -10.82 -5.45
C ALA A 74 11.07 -11.82 -5.60
N VAL A 75 11.91 -11.64 -6.63
CA VAL A 75 13.09 -12.49 -6.88
C VAL A 75 14.08 -12.38 -5.73
N LEU A 76 14.34 -11.14 -5.24
CA LEU A 76 15.15 -10.92 -4.05
C LEU A 76 14.56 -11.62 -2.82
N GLY A 77 13.24 -11.50 -2.61
CA GLY A 77 12.54 -12.16 -1.51
C GLY A 77 12.64 -13.68 -1.58
N LEU A 78 12.58 -14.27 -2.77
CA LEU A 78 12.78 -15.70 -2.97
C LEU A 78 14.21 -16.11 -2.61
N ALA A 79 15.22 -15.35 -3.07
CA ALA A 79 16.62 -15.60 -2.74
C ALA A 79 16.88 -15.49 -1.22
N GLN A 80 16.32 -14.48 -0.55
CA GLN A 80 16.39 -14.32 0.91
C GLN A 80 15.71 -15.46 1.68
N LEU A 81 14.67 -16.07 1.11
CA LEU A 81 14.00 -17.22 1.72
C LEU A 81 14.84 -18.49 1.51
N SER A 82 15.39 -18.70 0.32
CA SER A 82 16.21 -19.88 -0.02
C SER A 82 17.55 -19.92 0.71
N LEU A 83 18.17 -18.76 0.98
CA LEU A 83 19.46 -18.66 1.67
C LEU A 83 19.34 -18.66 3.21
N GLY A 84 18.13 -18.66 3.77
CA GLY A 84 17.89 -18.70 5.21
C GLY A 84 18.03 -17.36 5.95
N SER A 85 18.04 -17.41 7.27
CA SER A 85 18.06 -16.23 8.16
C SER A 85 19.39 -15.48 8.16
N GLU A 86 20.50 -16.20 8.01
CA GLU A 86 21.88 -15.66 8.01
C GLU A 86 22.32 -15.08 6.65
N SER A 87 21.39 -14.93 5.71
CA SER A 87 21.70 -14.46 4.36
C SER A 87 22.16 -13.01 4.36
N GLY A 88 23.31 -12.71 3.75
CA GLY A 88 23.77 -11.34 3.48
C GLY A 88 22.85 -10.52 2.56
N LEU A 89 21.84 -11.15 1.95
CA LEU A 89 20.79 -10.44 1.19
C LEU A 89 19.69 -9.85 2.08
N ARG A 90 19.69 -10.16 3.39
CA ARG A 90 18.79 -9.56 4.38
C ARG A 90 19.46 -8.34 4.99
N TRP A 91 19.11 -7.15 4.50
CA TRP A 91 19.74 -5.89 4.91
C TRP A 91 19.21 -5.29 6.22
N TYR A 92 18.11 -5.83 6.75
CA TYR A 92 17.51 -5.36 7.99
C TYR A 92 17.77 -6.36 9.11
N GLU A 93 18.37 -5.87 10.19
CA GLU A 93 18.69 -6.63 11.40
C GLU A 93 17.43 -7.26 12.03
N TYR A 94 16.33 -6.50 12.06
CA TYR A 94 15.02 -6.99 12.52
C TYR A 94 14.12 -7.25 11.31
N SER A 95 13.96 -8.52 10.94
CA SER A 95 13.17 -8.93 9.77
C SER A 95 12.38 -10.22 10.01
N SER A 96 11.40 -10.49 9.14
CA SER A 96 10.71 -11.79 9.13
C SER A 96 11.63 -12.88 8.56
N ASN A 97 12.39 -13.55 9.44
CA ASN A 97 13.47 -14.47 9.08
C ASN A 97 13.04 -15.73 8.30
N SER A 98 11.75 -16.08 8.35
CA SER A 98 11.17 -17.22 7.62
C SER A 98 10.27 -16.81 6.46
N SER A 99 10.38 -15.57 5.97
CA SER A 99 9.51 -15.03 4.92
C SER A 99 10.32 -14.40 3.79
N ALA A 100 9.75 -14.42 2.58
CA ALA A 100 10.24 -13.64 1.46
C ALA A 100 9.86 -12.16 1.67
N VAL A 101 10.83 -11.32 2.06
CA VAL A 101 10.60 -9.91 2.44
C VAL A 101 11.07 -8.90 1.39
N GLY A 102 11.90 -9.31 0.43
CA GLY A 102 12.33 -8.46 -0.68
C GLY A 102 13.06 -7.20 -0.18
N PHE A 103 12.63 -6.03 -0.66
CA PHE A 103 13.17 -4.73 -0.23
C PHE A 103 12.74 -4.28 1.17
N PHE A 104 11.86 -5.02 1.85
CA PHE A 104 11.30 -4.63 3.13
C PHE A 104 11.84 -5.46 4.29
N ALA A 105 11.75 -4.92 5.50
CA ALA A 105 11.89 -5.69 6.73
C ALA A 105 10.61 -6.47 7.09
N ASN A 106 9.45 -5.89 6.73
CA ASN A 106 8.13 -6.43 7.06
C ASN A 106 7.55 -7.23 5.89
N ARG A 107 7.25 -8.51 6.13
CA ARG A 107 6.61 -9.42 5.16
C ARG A 107 5.27 -8.92 4.62
N ASN A 108 4.50 -8.19 5.42
CA ASN A 108 3.21 -7.64 5.00
C ASN A 108 3.39 -6.52 3.98
N HIS A 109 4.45 -5.71 4.10
CA HIS A 109 4.75 -4.63 3.15
C HIS A 109 5.18 -5.22 1.80
N GLN A 110 5.97 -6.30 1.82
CA GLN A 110 6.30 -7.05 0.61
C GLN A 110 5.07 -7.65 -0.06
N ALA A 111 4.20 -8.31 0.72
CA ALA A 111 2.98 -8.88 0.18
C ALA A 111 2.06 -7.80 -0.43
N LEU A 112 1.97 -6.63 0.21
CA LEU A 112 1.26 -5.48 -0.34
C LEU A 112 1.87 -5.01 -1.67
N LEU A 113 3.20 -4.89 -1.79
CA LEU A 113 3.88 -4.49 -3.03
C LEU A 113 3.59 -5.46 -4.19
N LEU A 114 3.55 -6.77 -3.92
CA LEU A 114 3.19 -7.77 -4.93
C LEU A 114 1.70 -7.67 -5.31
N ALA A 115 0.83 -7.47 -4.32
CA ALA A 115 -0.60 -7.37 -4.53
C ALA A 115 -0.96 -6.13 -5.37
N VAL A 116 -0.40 -4.95 -5.08
CA VAL A 116 -0.71 -3.70 -5.81
C VAL A 116 -0.27 -3.74 -7.27
N ALA A 117 0.70 -4.60 -7.62
CA ALA A 117 1.11 -4.79 -9.01
C ALA A 117 0.02 -5.46 -9.86
N LEU A 118 -0.92 -6.21 -9.28
CA LEU A 118 -2.00 -6.90 -10.01
C LEU A 118 -2.93 -5.94 -10.77
N PRO A 119 -3.56 -4.93 -10.13
CA PRO A 119 -4.36 -3.94 -10.86
C PRO A 119 -3.53 -3.09 -11.82
N MET A 120 -2.25 -2.83 -11.52
CA MET A 120 -1.34 -2.11 -12.43
C MET A 120 -1.09 -2.89 -13.72
N LEU A 121 -0.78 -4.19 -13.61
CA LEU A 121 -0.59 -5.09 -14.75
C LEU A 121 -1.87 -5.23 -15.58
N ALA A 122 -3.04 -5.30 -14.94
CA ALA A 122 -4.32 -5.32 -15.64
C ALA A 122 -4.54 -4.04 -16.47
N ALA A 123 -4.34 -2.87 -15.87
CA ALA A 123 -4.43 -1.58 -16.56
C ALA A 123 -3.46 -1.49 -17.74
N TRP A 124 -2.20 -1.89 -17.54
CA TRP A 124 -1.20 -1.92 -18.60
C TRP A 124 -1.58 -2.89 -19.73
N ALA A 125 -2.08 -4.08 -19.42
CA ALA A 125 -2.48 -5.09 -20.41
C ALA A 125 -3.59 -4.58 -21.35
N VAL A 126 -4.57 -3.85 -20.81
CA VAL A 126 -5.75 -3.37 -21.54
C VAL A 126 -5.62 -1.94 -22.10
N THR A 127 -4.52 -1.25 -21.83
CA THR A 127 -4.20 0.05 -22.45
C THR A 127 -4.29 -0.05 -23.99
N PRO A 128 -4.84 0.91 -24.74
CA PRO A 128 -4.88 0.82 -26.20
C PRO A 128 -3.49 0.60 -26.83
N GLU A 129 -3.39 -0.27 -27.83
CA GLU A 129 -2.16 -0.55 -28.59
C GLU A 129 -2.53 -0.83 -30.05
N ARG A 130 -1.92 -0.08 -30.97
CA ARG A 130 -2.23 -0.13 -32.41
C ARG A 130 -1.69 -1.40 -33.05
N ARG A 131 -0.51 -1.89 -32.60
CA ARG A 131 0.10 -3.10 -33.17
C ARG A 131 -0.44 -4.37 -32.51
N PRO A 132 -1.07 -5.29 -33.25
CA PRO A 132 -1.69 -6.49 -32.66
C PRO A 132 -0.68 -7.41 -31.96
N ASP A 133 0.54 -7.54 -32.49
CA ASP A 133 1.57 -8.40 -31.90
C ASP A 133 2.08 -7.83 -30.57
N ARG A 134 2.34 -6.52 -30.51
CA ARG A 134 2.70 -5.84 -29.26
C ARG A 134 1.59 -5.94 -28.23
N ARG A 135 0.33 -5.82 -28.65
CA ARG A 135 -0.84 -5.98 -27.78
C ARG A 135 -0.91 -7.39 -27.20
N ARG A 136 -0.65 -8.42 -28.00
CA ARG A 136 -0.63 -9.83 -27.56
C ARG A 136 0.53 -10.08 -26.59
N LEU A 137 1.75 -9.71 -26.96
CA LEU A 137 2.93 -9.84 -26.11
C LEU A 137 2.69 -9.18 -24.76
N ARG A 138 2.23 -7.94 -24.75
CA ARG A 138 1.92 -7.19 -23.52
C ARG A 138 0.93 -7.93 -22.62
N ARG A 139 -0.16 -8.47 -23.19
CA ARG A 139 -1.16 -9.24 -22.44
C ARG A 139 -0.56 -10.52 -21.85
N TYR A 140 0.23 -11.27 -22.62
CA TYR A 140 0.87 -12.47 -22.11
C TYR A 140 1.92 -12.17 -21.03
N THR A 141 2.71 -11.11 -21.19
CA THR A 141 3.63 -10.63 -20.15
C THR A 141 2.87 -10.27 -18.88
N ALA A 142 1.75 -9.53 -18.98
CA ALA A 142 0.95 -9.16 -17.81
C ALA A 142 0.33 -10.38 -17.10
N ILE A 143 -0.17 -11.36 -17.86
CA ILE A 143 -0.71 -12.60 -17.29
C ILE A 143 0.41 -13.41 -16.62
N GLY A 144 1.58 -13.54 -17.26
CA GLY A 144 2.72 -14.27 -16.71
C GLY A 144 3.24 -13.64 -15.42
N LEU A 145 3.44 -12.32 -15.40
CA LEU A 145 3.85 -11.59 -14.20
C LEU A 145 2.78 -11.65 -13.10
N GLY A 146 1.51 -11.50 -13.47
CA GLY A 146 0.41 -11.61 -12.51
C GLY A 146 0.34 -13.00 -11.87
N ALA A 147 0.46 -14.06 -12.66
CA ALA A 147 0.53 -15.44 -12.17
C ALA A 147 1.74 -15.65 -11.26
N PHE A 148 2.92 -15.14 -11.66
CA PHE A 148 4.12 -15.19 -10.84
C PHE A 148 3.93 -14.50 -9.48
N PHE A 149 3.34 -13.29 -9.43
CA PHE A 149 3.05 -12.60 -8.17
C PHE A 149 2.05 -13.35 -7.30
N ILE A 150 1.01 -13.95 -7.89
CA ILE A 150 0.06 -14.79 -7.16
C ILE A 150 0.75 -16.01 -6.53
N LEU A 151 1.68 -16.65 -7.25
CA LEU A 151 2.46 -17.77 -6.74
C LEU A 151 3.48 -17.36 -5.67
N MET A 152 4.00 -16.13 -5.75
CA MET A 152 4.95 -15.60 -4.76
C MET A 152 4.27 -15.14 -3.47
N LEU A 153 3.02 -14.70 -3.51
CA LEU A 153 2.31 -14.18 -2.32
C LEU A 153 2.33 -15.13 -1.10
N PRO A 154 2.07 -16.45 -1.24
CA PRO A 154 2.16 -17.39 -0.12
C PRO A 154 3.53 -17.46 0.54
N THR A 155 4.62 -17.25 -0.21
CA THR A 155 6.01 -17.27 0.30
C THR A 155 6.31 -16.14 1.29
N THR A 156 5.47 -15.10 1.31
CA THR A 156 5.56 -14.01 2.29
C THR A 156 4.99 -14.40 3.65
N GLY A 157 4.16 -15.46 3.73
CA GLY A 157 3.48 -15.84 4.98
C GLY A 157 2.53 -14.77 5.55
N SER A 158 2.08 -13.82 4.72
CA SER A 158 1.21 -12.70 5.10
C SER A 158 -0.26 -12.98 4.79
N ARG A 159 -1.08 -13.22 5.82
CA ARG A 159 -2.54 -13.41 5.67
C ARG A 159 -3.24 -12.13 5.22
N SER A 160 -2.88 -10.99 5.82
CA SER A 160 -3.37 -9.68 5.40
C SER A 160 -2.94 -9.37 3.96
N GLY A 161 -1.73 -9.77 3.57
CA GLY A 161 -1.25 -9.71 2.20
C GLY A 161 -2.10 -10.50 1.20
N LEU A 162 -2.48 -11.75 1.53
CA LEU A 162 -3.39 -12.56 0.72
C LEU A 162 -4.80 -11.94 0.61
N ALA A 163 -5.32 -11.37 1.71
CA ALA A 163 -6.60 -10.68 1.71
C ALA A 163 -6.56 -9.42 0.82
N VAL A 164 -5.49 -8.63 0.91
CA VAL A 164 -5.29 -7.45 0.04
C VAL A 164 -5.07 -7.87 -1.42
N ALA A 165 -4.40 -9.00 -1.68
CA ALA A 165 -4.29 -9.56 -3.02
C ALA A 165 -5.65 -9.95 -3.62
N ALA A 166 -6.60 -10.44 -2.82
CA ALA A 166 -7.96 -10.68 -3.28
C ALA A 166 -8.64 -9.37 -3.75
N ILE A 167 -8.47 -8.28 -3.00
CA ILE A 167 -8.93 -6.93 -3.43
C ILE A 167 -8.25 -6.54 -4.76
N GLY A 168 -6.94 -6.77 -4.87
CA GLY A 168 -6.17 -6.50 -6.08
C GLY A 168 -6.64 -7.31 -7.29
N LEU A 169 -7.00 -8.58 -7.12
CA LEU A 169 -7.55 -9.45 -8.16
C LEU A 169 -8.93 -8.98 -8.62
N VAL A 170 -9.80 -8.60 -7.68
CA VAL A 170 -11.12 -8.04 -8.02
C VAL A 170 -10.97 -6.74 -8.80
N ALA A 171 -10.07 -5.85 -8.35
CA ALA A 171 -9.78 -4.61 -9.06
C ALA A 171 -9.19 -4.86 -10.46
N ALA A 172 -8.23 -5.79 -10.58
CA ALA A 172 -7.65 -6.20 -11.85
C ALA A 172 -8.72 -6.74 -12.82
N ALA A 173 -9.63 -7.59 -12.32
CA ALA A 173 -10.74 -8.12 -13.09
C ALA A 173 -11.71 -7.00 -13.52
N ALA A 174 -12.04 -6.07 -12.62
CA ALA A 174 -12.92 -4.93 -12.93
C ALA A 174 -12.30 -3.99 -13.99
N ILE A 175 -10.99 -3.73 -13.92
CA ILE A 175 -10.25 -2.95 -14.93
C ILE A 175 -10.27 -3.66 -16.28
N ALA A 176 -10.04 -4.98 -16.30
CA ALA A 176 -9.98 -5.77 -17.51
C ALA A 176 -11.36 -6.14 -18.09
N ALA A 177 -12.44 -6.03 -17.30
CA ALA A 177 -13.76 -6.54 -17.65
C ALA A 177 -14.30 -6.07 -19.01
N PRO A 178 -14.21 -4.78 -19.41
CA PRO A 178 -14.72 -4.33 -20.71
C PRO A 178 -13.99 -5.02 -21.88
N ALA A 179 -12.66 -5.10 -21.79
CA ALA A 179 -11.83 -5.74 -22.83
C ALA A 179 -12.05 -7.26 -22.88
N VAL A 180 -12.26 -7.90 -21.72
CA VAL A 180 -12.56 -9.33 -21.64
C VAL A 180 -13.95 -9.63 -22.19
N ARG A 181 -14.98 -8.84 -21.84
CA ARG A 181 -16.35 -9.02 -22.36
C ARG A 181 -16.40 -8.94 -23.87
N GLN A 182 -15.76 -7.93 -24.47
CA GLN A 182 -15.66 -7.80 -25.92
C GLN A 182 -14.95 -9.01 -26.56
N ALA A 183 -13.87 -9.49 -25.95
CA ALA A 183 -13.18 -10.68 -26.45
C ALA A 183 -14.04 -11.94 -26.36
N LEU A 184 -14.81 -12.14 -25.27
CA LEU A 184 -15.66 -13.30 -25.06
C LEU A 184 -16.89 -13.33 -25.98
N GLN A 185 -17.44 -12.17 -26.34
CA GLN A 185 -18.54 -12.07 -27.32
C GLN A 185 -18.13 -12.58 -28.70
N ASN A 186 -16.87 -12.39 -29.08
CA ASN A 186 -16.31 -12.83 -30.36
C ASN A 186 -15.82 -14.29 -30.36
N MET A 187 -15.99 -15.03 -29.25
CA MET A 187 -15.52 -16.42 -29.12
C MET A 187 -16.64 -17.44 -29.30
N ARG A 188 -16.28 -18.59 -29.91
CA ARG A 188 -17.14 -19.78 -29.97
C ARG A 188 -17.49 -20.28 -28.56
N GLY A 189 -18.72 -20.79 -28.39
CA GLY A 189 -19.28 -21.21 -27.09
C GLY A 189 -18.42 -22.23 -26.31
N ALA A 190 -17.82 -23.21 -27.00
CA ALA A 190 -16.96 -24.22 -26.36
C ALA A 190 -15.69 -23.61 -25.76
N ARG A 191 -15.03 -22.68 -26.48
CA ARG A 191 -13.83 -21.97 -25.99
C ARG A 191 -14.18 -21.06 -24.82
N ARG A 192 -15.33 -20.38 -24.88
CA ARG A 192 -15.86 -19.56 -23.80
C ARG A 192 -16.10 -20.37 -22.53
N ARG A 193 -16.76 -21.54 -22.63
CA ARG A 193 -16.98 -22.45 -21.50
C ARG A 193 -15.67 -22.93 -20.88
N ARG A 194 -14.67 -23.27 -21.70
CA ARG A 194 -13.33 -23.67 -21.22
C ARG A 194 -12.65 -22.55 -20.44
N LEU A 195 -12.72 -21.31 -20.91
CA LEU A 195 -12.14 -20.15 -20.19
C LEU A 195 -12.83 -19.91 -18.84
N TYR A 196 -14.16 -20.02 -18.77
CA TYR A 196 -14.88 -19.93 -17.49
C TYR A 196 -14.49 -21.05 -16.53
N ALA A 197 -14.33 -22.28 -17.01
CA ALA A 197 -13.86 -23.38 -16.19
C ALA A 197 -12.45 -23.16 -15.64
N ILE A 198 -11.52 -22.66 -16.47
CA ILE A 198 -10.15 -22.31 -16.03
C ILE A 198 -10.18 -21.18 -15.00
N ALA A 199 -10.96 -20.12 -15.23
CA ALA A 199 -11.07 -19.00 -14.30
C ALA A 199 -11.69 -19.43 -12.96
N ALA A 200 -12.72 -20.27 -12.99
CA ALA A 200 -13.33 -20.84 -11.79
C ALA A 200 -12.34 -21.74 -11.04
N GLY A 201 -11.61 -22.61 -11.75
CA GLY A 201 -10.58 -23.45 -11.15
C GLY A 201 -9.45 -22.65 -10.50
N ALA A 202 -8.98 -21.59 -11.16
CA ALA A 202 -7.97 -20.69 -10.60
C ALA A 202 -8.47 -19.94 -9.35
N LEU A 203 -9.74 -19.50 -9.36
CA LEU A 203 -10.36 -18.88 -8.19
C LEU A 203 -10.47 -19.88 -7.03
N VAL A 204 -10.92 -21.11 -7.29
CA VAL A 204 -11.00 -22.17 -6.27
C VAL A 204 -9.60 -22.48 -5.71
N ALA A 205 -8.59 -22.61 -6.56
CA ALA A 205 -7.21 -22.84 -6.13
C ALA A 205 -6.69 -21.68 -5.27
N PHE A 206 -6.94 -20.43 -5.68
CA PHE A 206 -6.54 -19.25 -4.91
C PHE A 206 -7.25 -19.19 -3.55
N VAL A 207 -8.56 -19.46 -3.51
CA VAL A 207 -9.33 -19.54 -2.25
C VAL A 207 -8.82 -20.70 -1.39
N ALA A 208 -8.50 -21.86 -1.96
CA ALA A 208 -7.93 -22.99 -1.24
C ALA A 208 -6.58 -22.63 -0.62
N VAL A 209 -5.70 -21.93 -1.35
CA VAL A 209 -4.44 -21.39 -0.81
C VAL A 209 -4.73 -20.41 0.32
N LEU A 210 -5.64 -19.45 0.13
CA LEU A 210 -6.00 -18.47 1.17
C LEU A 210 -6.54 -19.16 2.43
N VAL A 211 -7.39 -20.18 2.29
CA VAL A 211 -7.92 -20.97 3.40
C VAL A 211 -6.83 -21.82 4.05
N PHE A 212 -5.97 -22.47 3.27
CA PHE A 212 -4.87 -23.30 3.78
C PHE A 212 -3.87 -22.47 4.61
N PHE A 213 -3.43 -21.32 4.08
CA PHE A 213 -2.55 -20.40 4.81
C PHE A 213 -3.29 -19.63 5.93
N GLY A 214 -4.62 -19.48 5.81
CA GLY A 214 -5.47 -18.88 6.83
C GLY A 214 -5.75 -19.80 8.03
N ARG A 215 -5.91 -21.10 7.79
CA ARG A 215 -6.34 -22.10 8.78
C ARG A 215 -5.23 -22.97 9.35
N ASN A 216 -4.05 -23.05 8.73
CA ASN A 216 -3.03 -23.97 9.21
C ASN A 216 -2.52 -23.60 10.60
N GLU A 217 -3.02 -24.33 11.59
CA GLU A 217 -2.54 -24.28 12.97
C GLU A 217 -1.11 -24.81 13.10
N ALA A 218 -0.61 -25.65 12.19
CA ALA A 218 0.79 -26.05 12.16
C ALA A 218 1.72 -24.86 11.83
N PHE A 219 1.27 -23.93 10.97
CA PHE A 219 1.93 -22.64 10.73
C PHE A 219 1.71 -21.64 11.87
N VAL A 220 0.63 -21.79 12.66
CA VAL A 220 0.38 -21.02 13.90
C VAL A 220 1.24 -21.53 15.05
N ARG A 221 1.45 -22.85 15.17
CA ARG A 221 2.23 -23.51 16.23
C ARG A 221 3.73 -23.49 15.99
N LEU A 222 4.20 -23.60 14.74
CA LEU A 222 5.56 -23.15 14.35
C LEU A 222 5.78 -21.65 14.61
N ARG A 223 4.70 -20.90 14.90
CA ARG A 223 4.63 -19.49 15.27
C ARG A 223 4.05 -19.25 16.67
N ASP A 224 4.12 -20.19 17.61
CA ASP A 224 3.93 -19.83 19.03
C ASP A 224 5.04 -18.85 19.53
N LEU A 225 5.91 -18.40 18.62
CA LEU A 225 6.86 -17.28 18.70
C LEU A 225 6.41 -15.98 17.98
N ASP A 226 5.27 -15.94 17.26
CA ASP A 226 4.78 -14.73 16.56
C ASP A 226 3.86 -13.92 17.47
N ALA A 227 4.46 -13.33 18.50
CA ALA A 227 3.85 -12.39 19.45
C ALA A 227 3.07 -11.25 18.76
N THR A 228 3.36 -10.93 17.50
CA THR A 228 2.85 -9.75 16.79
C THR A 228 1.33 -9.68 16.64
N GLY A 229 0.63 -10.80 16.46
CA GLY A 229 -0.84 -10.81 16.30
C GLY A 229 -1.57 -10.49 17.60
N ASP A 230 -1.15 -11.17 18.67
CA ASP A 230 -1.64 -11.00 20.04
C ASP A 230 -1.25 -9.62 20.59
N LEU A 231 -0.01 -9.19 20.34
CA LEU A 231 0.47 -7.84 20.68
C LEU A 231 -0.39 -6.73 20.06
N ARG A 232 -0.81 -6.85 18.79
CA ARG A 232 -1.69 -5.84 18.16
C ARG A 232 -3.04 -5.73 18.86
N ALA A 233 -3.65 -6.87 19.19
CA ALA A 233 -4.94 -6.90 19.87
C ALA A 233 -4.84 -6.32 21.29
N ARG A 234 -3.77 -6.66 22.02
CA ARG A 234 -3.47 -6.14 23.37
C ARG A 234 -3.08 -4.66 23.38
N ALA A 235 -2.41 -4.18 22.33
CA ALA A 235 -1.98 -2.78 22.22
C ALA A 235 -3.13 -1.84 21.82
N LEU A 236 -4.16 -2.33 21.11
CA LEU A 236 -5.23 -1.46 20.59
C LEU A 236 -5.94 -0.62 21.67
N PRO A 237 -6.35 -1.16 22.85
CA PRO A 237 -6.91 -0.36 23.94
C PRO A 237 -5.96 0.75 24.41
N VAL A 238 -4.66 0.45 24.49
CA VAL A 238 -3.62 1.39 24.91
C VAL A 238 -3.48 2.52 23.88
N VAL A 239 -3.46 2.18 22.58
CA VAL A 239 -3.40 3.17 21.49
C VAL A 239 -4.65 4.07 21.48
N LEU A 240 -5.83 3.52 21.74
CA LEU A 240 -7.07 4.30 21.86
C LEU A 240 -7.03 5.24 23.07
N GLN A 241 -6.47 4.80 24.19
CA GLN A 241 -6.25 5.65 25.36
C GLN A 241 -5.28 6.79 25.02
N MET A 242 -4.15 6.50 24.37
CA MET A 242 -3.21 7.53 23.91
C MET A 242 -3.88 8.56 22.99
N ALA A 243 -4.73 8.09 22.07
CA ALA A 243 -5.49 8.98 21.19
C ALA A 243 -6.39 9.91 22.00
N ARG A 244 -7.11 9.38 22.99
CA ARG A 244 -8.00 10.15 23.87
C ARG A 244 -7.23 11.18 24.70
N ASP A 245 -6.12 10.78 25.32
CA ASP A 245 -5.36 11.62 26.25
C ASP A 245 -4.59 12.75 25.54
N ALA A 246 -4.27 12.56 24.25
CA ALA A 246 -3.57 13.55 23.43
C ALA A 246 -4.52 14.41 22.57
N PHE A 247 -5.79 14.05 22.42
CA PHE A 247 -6.76 14.81 21.63
C PHE A 247 -7.04 16.18 22.27
N PRO A 248 -7.20 17.28 21.49
CA PRO A 248 -7.28 17.36 20.02
C PRO A 248 -5.95 17.60 19.32
N VAL A 249 -4.84 17.70 20.05
CA VAL A 249 -3.57 18.22 19.50
C VAL A 249 -2.67 17.11 18.96
N GLY A 250 -2.67 15.95 19.63
CA GLY A 250 -1.80 14.83 19.35
C GLY A 250 -0.44 14.90 20.07
N ILE A 251 0.33 13.83 19.92
CA ILE A 251 1.64 13.67 20.57
C ILE A 251 2.82 14.17 19.72
N GLY A 252 2.58 14.51 18.46
CA GLY A 252 3.58 14.85 17.45
C GLY A 252 3.94 13.69 16.53
N LEU A 253 4.12 13.99 15.25
CA LEU A 253 4.53 13.01 14.23
C LEU A 253 5.84 12.32 14.62
N GLY A 254 5.85 10.99 14.48
CA GLY A 254 7.00 10.15 14.81
C GLY A 254 7.25 9.94 16.31
N SER A 255 6.41 10.50 17.19
CA SER A 255 6.57 10.37 18.64
C SER A 255 5.93 9.09 19.21
N PHE A 256 5.20 8.31 18.39
CA PHE A 256 4.44 7.15 18.84
C PHE A 256 5.28 6.18 19.70
N GLU A 257 6.39 5.66 19.16
CA GLU A 257 7.23 4.66 19.83
C GLU A 257 7.68 5.13 21.22
N THR A 258 8.19 6.35 21.33
CA THR A 258 8.72 6.89 22.59
C THR A 258 7.63 7.14 23.62
N VAL A 259 6.46 7.61 23.18
CA VAL A 259 5.34 7.91 24.07
C VAL A 259 4.61 6.63 24.47
N TYR A 260 4.52 5.63 23.59
CA TYR A 260 3.87 4.36 23.87
C TYR A 260 4.48 3.65 25.09
N ARG A 261 5.81 3.70 25.25
CA ARG A 261 6.52 3.11 26.41
C ARG A 261 6.03 3.61 27.78
N ARG A 262 5.41 4.80 27.83
CA ARG A 262 4.77 5.32 29.06
C ARG A 262 3.44 4.62 29.36
N PHE A 263 2.72 4.24 28.32
CA PHE A 263 1.39 3.64 28.42
C PHE A 263 1.45 2.10 28.40
N GLU A 264 2.62 1.52 28.13
CA GLU A 264 2.84 0.08 28.08
C GLU A 264 2.59 -0.55 29.47
N PRO A 265 1.60 -1.45 29.59
CA PRO A 265 1.33 -2.16 30.83
C PRO A 265 2.50 -3.07 31.22
N PHE A 266 2.76 -3.23 32.53
CA PHE A 266 3.86 -4.05 33.03
C PHE A 266 3.78 -5.52 32.59
N ASP A 267 2.58 -6.06 32.45
CA ASP A 267 2.31 -7.42 31.98
C ASP A 267 2.48 -7.59 30.46
N GLN A 268 2.70 -6.48 29.73
CA GLN A 268 2.94 -6.46 28.29
C GLN A 268 4.40 -6.13 27.92
N LEU A 269 5.24 -5.83 28.92
CA LEU A 269 6.67 -5.59 28.71
C LEU A 269 7.32 -6.81 28.06
N SER A 270 7.96 -6.57 26.92
CA SER A 270 8.67 -7.58 26.15
C SER A 270 10.04 -7.05 25.73
N TYR A 271 10.98 -7.96 25.46
CA TYR A 271 12.25 -7.63 24.81
C TYR A 271 12.04 -7.12 23.36
N THR A 272 10.81 -7.24 22.83
CA THR A 272 10.41 -6.68 21.53
C THR A 272 9.58 -5.41 21.74
N TYR A 273 9.99 -4.29 21.16
CA TYR A 273 9.27 -3.01 21.30
C TYR A 273 8.22 -2.80 20.20
N LEU A 274 7.11 -2.14 20.55
CA LEU A 274 6.08 -1.74 19.59
C LEU A 274 6.47 -0.44 18.89
N ASN A 275 7.10 -0.56 17.72
CA ASN A 275 7.59 0.58 16.95
C ASN A 275 6.48 1.47 16.36
N GLN A 276 5.31 0.90 16.09
CA GLN A 276 4.16 1.55 15.45
C GLN A 276 2.85 0.94 15.95
N ALA A 277 1.74 1.67 15.83
CA ALA A 277 0.43 1.20 16.29
C ALA A 277 -0.10 -0.02 15.50
N HIS A 278 0.52 -0.35 14.36
CA HIS A 278 0.00 -1.33 13.39
C HIS A 278 -1.44 -1.02 12.94
N ASN A 279 -1.74 0.27 12.91
CA ASN A 279 -2.92 0.86 12.35
C ASN A 279 -2.54 2.30 11.96
N ASP A 280 -2.08 2.49 10.73
CA ASP A 280 -1.59 3.78 10.23
C ASP A 280 -2.65 4.88 10.38
N LEU A 281 -3.94 4.52 10.19
CA LEU A 281 -5.06 5.45 10.29
C LEU A 281 -5.24 5.98 11.71
N LEU A 282 -5.25 5.08 12.70
CA LEU A 282 -5.36 5.44 14.12
C LEU A 282 -4.12 6.20 14.58
N GLN A 283 -2.93 5.80 14.11
CA GLN A 283 -1.70 6.48 14.49
C GLN A 283 -1.64 7.92 13.99
N VAL A 284 -2.19 8.24 12.81
CA VAL A 284 -2.33 9.64 12.35
C VAL A 284 -3.14 10.47 13.36
N VAL A 285 -4.20 9.91 13.93
CA VAL A 285 -5.01 10.59 14.95
C VAL A 285 -4.25 10.72 16.27
N VAL A 286 -3.51 9.71 16.69
CA VAL A 286 -2.67 9.77 17.91
C VAL A 286 -1.59 10.85 17.77
N GLU A 287 -0.87 10.87 16.64
CA GLU A 287 0.27 11.74 16.43
C GLU A 287 -0.10 13.19 16.09
N ALA A 288 -1.12 13.40 15.24
CA ALA A 288 -1.49 14.72 14.74
C ALA A 288 -2.88 15.20 15.19
N GLY A 289 -3.55 14.44 16.07
CA GLY A 289 -4.80 14.83 16.69
C GLY A 289 -5.94 15.06 15.69
N MET A 290 -6.76 16.06 16.00
CA MET A 290 -7.90 16.49 15.20
C MET A 290 -7.48 16.92 13.79
N LEU A 291 -6.37 17.65 13.65
CA LEU A 291 -5.89 18.08 12.35
C LEU A 291 -5.52 16.88 11.45
N GLY A 292 -4.80 15.90 12.00
CA GLY A 292 -4.50 14.65 11.30
C GLY A 292 -5.76 13.89 10.89
N GLY A 293 -6.73 13.77 11.80
CA GLY A 293 -8.03 13.15 11.53
C GLY A 293 -8.81 13.84 10.41
N LEU A 294 -8.88 15.18 10.42
CA LEU A 294 -9.56 15.96 9.38
C LEU A 294 -8.89 15.79 8.02
N LEU A 295 -7.55 15.82 7.96
CA LEU A 295 -6.80 15.59 6.72
C LEU A 295 -7.02 14.17 6.18
N LEU A 296 -7.09 13.16 7.07
CA LEU A 296 -7.37 11.79 6.67
C LEU A 296 -8.79 11.65 6.09
N VAL A 297 -9.80 12.23 6.74
CA VAL A 297 -11.18 12.24 6.23
C VAL A 297 -11.26 12.97 4.89
N ALA A 298 -10.62 14.13 4.76
CA ALA A 298 -10.55 14.87 3.50
C ALA A 298 -9.88 14.05 2.39
N PHE A 299 -8.79 13.35 2.71
CA PHE A 299 -8.09 12.46 1.77
C PHE A 299 -8.99 11.30 1.31
N ILE A 300 -9.69 10.63 2.23
CA ILE A 300 -10.61 9.54 1.88
C ILE A 300 -11.77 10.06 1.03
N GLY A 301 -12.34 11.23 1.37
CA GLY A 301 -13.38 11.87 0.57
C GLY A 301 -12.91 12.23 -0.85
N TRP A 302 -11.71 12.82 -0.96
CA TRP A 302 -11.07 13.10 -2.24
C TRP A 302 -10.82 11.83 -3.04
N TRP A 303 -10.29 10.77 -2.41
CA TRP A 303 -10.04 9.48 -3.06
C TRP A 303 -11.33 8.88 -3.60
N GLY A 304 -12.43 8.94 -2.84
CA GLY A 304 -13.74 8.45 -3.28
C GLY A 304 -14.25 9.21 -4.51
N TRP A 305 -14.19 10.54 -4.49
CA TRP A 305 -14.57 11.38 -5.62
C TRP A 305 -13.69 11.17 -6.86
N ALA A 306 -12.37 11.13 -6.69
CA ALA A 306 -11.42 10.94 -7.78
C ALA A 306 -11.51 9.51 -8.37
N SER A 307 -11.81 8.52 -7.53
CA SER A 307 -12.15 7.16 -7.97
C SER A 307 -13.39 7.17 -8.84
N TRP A 308 -14.50 7.76 -8.36
CA TRP A 308 -15.73 7.86 -9.14
C TRP A 308 -15.50 8.49 -10.52
N ARG A 309 -14.70 9.56 -10.61
CA ARG A 309 -14.29 10.15 -11.90
C ARG A 309 -13.51 9.17 -12.78
N ALA A 310 -12.48 8.52 -12.24
CA ALA A 310 -11.63 7.59 -12.99
C ALA A 310 -12.40 6.39 -13.58
N TRP A 311 -13.41 5.91 -12.86
CA TRP A 311 -14.23 4.76 -13.27
C TRP A 311 -15.36 5.13 -14.25
N ARG A 312 -15.81 6.40 -14.27
CA ARG A 312 -16.81 6.90 -15.23
C ARG A 312 -16.23 7.24 -16.61
N GLU A 313 -14.97 7.66 -16.67
CA GLU A 313 -14.35 8.03 -17.94
C GLU A 313 -14.13 6.83 -18.88
N ALA A 314 -14.16 7.10 -20.18
CA ALA A 314 -13.84 6.10 -21.19
C ALA A 314 -12.41 5.55 -21.00
N PRO A 315 -12.15 4.28 -21.34
CA PRO A 315 -10.84 3.67 -21.13
C PRO A 315 -9.77 4.27 -22.07
N THR A 316 -8.93 5.12 -21.51
CA THR A 316 -7.70 5.69 -22.09
C THR A 316 -6.51 5.23 -21.25
N ALA A 317 -5.27 5.46 -21.71
CA ALA A 317 -4.09 5.11 -20.92
C ALA A 317 -4.09 5.80 -19.55
N GLN A 318 -4.54 7.05 -19.50
CA GLN A 318 -4.62 7.88 -18.31
C GLN A 318 -5.75 7.41 -17.39
N SER A 319 -6.96 7.16 -17.91
CA SER A 319 -8.07 6.70 -17.07
C SER A 319 -7.83 5.28 -16.53
N LEU A 320 -7.15 4.40 -17.30
CA LEU A 320 -6.74 3.08 -16.82
C LEU A 320 -5.67 3.17 -15.72
N ALA A 321 -4.67 4.04 -15.87
CA ALA A 321 -3.70 4.31 -14.80
C ALA A 321 -4.39 4.89 -13.56
N ALA A 322 -5.39 5.76 -13.72
CA ALA A 322 -6.17 6.30 -12.62
C ALA A 322 -7.04 5.25 -11.92
N ARG A 323 -7.64 4.30 -12.65
CA ARG A 323 -8.36 3.16 -12.06
C ARG A 323 -7.42 2.24 -11.28
N ALA A 324 -6.22 2.00 -11.81
CA ALA A 324 -5.18 1.29 -11.07
C ALA A 324 -4.79 2.09 -9.81
N GLY A 325 -4.55 3.40 -9.91
CA GLY A 325 -4.27 4.27 -8.76
C GLY A 325 -5.36 4.22 -7.69
N SER A 326 -6.63 4.30 -8.10
CA SER A 326 -7.80 4.15 -7.23
C SER A 326 -7.77 2.83 -6.45
N ALA A 327 -7.51 1.72 -7.13
CA ALA A 327 -7.39 0.40 -6.50
C ALA A 327 -6.16 0.30 -5.58
N VAL A 328 -5.01 0.83 -5.99
CA VAL A 328 -3.78 0.83 -5.19
C VAL A 328 -3.96 1.60 -3.89
N VAL A 329 -4.59 2.78 -3.93
CA VAL A 329 -4.90 3.56 -2.72
C VAL A 329 -5.85 2.77 -1.80
N LEU A 330 -6.90 2.13 -2.34
CA LEU A 330 -7.78 1.26 -1.54
C LEU A 330 -7.02 0.13 -0.84
N MET A 331 -6.12 -0.53 -1.57
CA MET A 331 -5.31 -1.63 -1.05
C MET A 331 -4.34 -1.15 0.05
N ILE A 332 -3.74 0.02 -0.11
CA ILE A 332 -2.89 0.65 0.91
C ILE A 332 -3.72 1.02 2.14
N LEU A 333 -4.90 1.61 1.97
CA LEU A 333 -5.82 1.92 3.08
C LEU A 333 -6.24 0.65 3.82
N ALA A 334 -6.59 -0.41 3.10
CA ALA A 334 -6.96 -1.70 3.68
C ALA A 334 -5.79 -2.34 4.47
N ALA A 335 -4.58 -2.31 3.92
CA ALA A 335 -3.39 -2.78 4.63
C ALA A 335 -3.09 -1.93 5.88
N SER A 336 -3.31 -0.61 5.79
CA SER A 336 -3.09 0.37 6.87
C SER A 336 -4.02 0.19 8.07
N VAL A 337 -5.09 -0.62 7.96
CA VAL A 337 -5.95 -0.99 9.10
C VAL A 337 -5.24 -1.96 10.04
N THR A 338 -4.33 -2.79 9.53
CA THR A 338 -3.68 -3.88 10.26
C THR A 338 -2.16 -3.77 10.34
N ASP A 339 -1.59 -2.79 9.63
CA ASP A 339 -0.16 -2.55 9.57
C ASP A 339 0.13 -1.07 9.24
N TYR A 340 1.39 -0.73 8.98
CA TYR A 340 1.85 0.63 8.71
C TYR A 340 2.65 0.80 7.40
N PRO A 341 2.13 0.35 6.24
CA PRO A 341 2.91 0.27 5.02
C PRO A 341 3.47 1.62 4.55
N VAL A 342 2.73 2.73 4.75
CA VAL A 342 3.11 4.04 4.21
C VAL A 342 4.23 4.73 5.00
N ARG A 343 4.66 4.12 6.11
CA ARG A 343 5.86 4.55 6.86
C ARG A 343 7.17 4.11 6.19
N THR A 344 7.10 3.33 5.11
CA THR A 344 8.27 2.98 4.30
C THR A 344 8.40 3.87 3.07
N PRO A 345 9.62 4.32 2.70
CA PRO A 345 9.84 5.21 1.54
C PRO A 345 9.23 4.67 0.24
N LEU A 346 9.40 3.38 -0.03
CA LEU A 346 8.91 2.76 -1.26
C LEU A 346 7.38 2.78 -1.35
N MET A 347 6.67 2.38 -0.29
CA MET A 347 5.20 2.40 -0.31
C MET A 347 4.64 3.83 -0.29
N LEU A 348 5.33 4.78 0.34
CA LEU A 348 4.97 6.19 0.28
C LEU A 348 5.11 6.75 -1.14
N ALA A 349 6.16 6.35 -1.87
CA ALA A 349 6.31 6.68 -3.29
C ALA A 349 5.20 6.06 -4.15
N VAL A 350 4.88 4.78 -3.93
CA VAL A 350 3.78 4.09 -4.63
C VAL A 350 2.43 4.78 -4.37
N LEU A 351 2.13 5.16 -3.12
CA LEU A 351 0.93 5.92 -2.77
C LEU A 351 0.87 7.25 -3.54
N THR A 352 2.00 7.96 -3.58
CA THR A 352 2.10 9.27 -4.24
C THR A 352 1.87 9.16 -5.75
N ILE A 353 2.48 8.16 -6.40
CA ILE A 353 2.26 7.88 -7.83
C ILE A 353 0.80 7.52 -8.09
N ALA A 354 0.21 6.67 -7.25
CA ALA A 354 -1.19 6.27 -7.37
C ALA A 354 -2.14 7.48 -7.27
N CYS A 355 -1.91 8.37 -6.30
CA CYS A 355 -2.66 9.61 -6.16
C CYS A 355 -2.48 10.52 -7.38
N ALA A 356 -1.25 10.66 -7.89
CA ALA A 356 -0.96 11.47 -9.06
C ALA A 356 -1.64 10.95 -10.33
N TRP A 357 -1.72 9.62 -10.54
CA TRP A 357 -2.49 9.05 -11.65
C TRP A 357 -3.97 9.47 -11.58
N MET A 358 -4.57 9.44 -10.40
CA MET A 358 -5.97 9.83 -10.20
C MET A 358 -6.23 11.31 -10.51
N LEU A 359 -5.24 12.19 -10.30
CA LEU A 359 -5.35 13.63 -10.61
C LEU A 359 -5.31 13.94 -12.12
N THR A 360 -4.77 13.04 -12.94
CA THR A 360 -4.58 13.30 -14.38
C THR A 360 -5.82 13.08 -15.25
N VAL A 361 -6.92 12.58 -14.66
CA VAL A 361 -8.18 12.34 -15.36
C VAL A 361 -8.90 13.67 -15.63
N ARG A 362 -8.75 14.22 -16.84
CA ARG A 362 -9.49 15.40 -17.30
C ARG A 362 -10.85 14.99 -17.89
N PRO A 363 -11.98 15.53 -17.39
CA PRO A 363 -13.29 15.26 -17.97
C PRO A 363 -13.37 15.91 -19.36
N GLY A 364 -13.89 15.19 -20.35
CA GLY A 364 -14.31 15.80 -21.61
C GLY A 364 -13.23 16.03 -22.67
N ALA A 365 -12.02 15.49 -22.52
CA ALA A 365 -11.10 15.36 -23.65
C ALA A 365 -11.60 14.23 -24.58
N ARG A 366 -12.70 14.50 -25.31
CA ARG A 366 -13.01 13.83 -26.57
C ARG A 366 -11.84 14.15 -27.49
N GLU A 367 -10.84 13.29 -27.45
CA GLU A 367 -9.64 13.44 -28.26
C GLU A 367 -10.07 13.48 -29.72
N ALA A 368 -9.81 14.61 -30.35
CA ALA A 368 -9.92 14.89 -31.76
C ALA A 368 -9.03 13.91 -32.54
N VAL A 369 -9.54 12.69 -32.77
CA VAL A 369 -8.87 11.61 -33.52
C VAL A 369 -9.56 11.38 -34.87
N LEU A 370 -10.21 12.41 -35.41
CA LEU A 370 -10.69 12.45 -36.78
C LEU A 370 -10.39 13.82 -37.42
N GLU A 371 -9.18 14.35 -37.25
CA GLU A 371 -8.66 15.30 -38.23
C GLU A 371 -7.95 14.50 -39.32
N ASP A 372 -8.72 14.32 -40.38
CA ASP A 372 -8.33 13.84 -41.70
C ASP A 372 -7.16 14.70 -42.25
N PRO A 373 -5.99 14.12 -42.58
CA PRO A 373 -4.92 14.86 -43.24
C PRO A 373 -5.25 15.28 -44.68
N ALA A 374 -6.44 14.98 -45.21
CA ALA A 374 -6.81 15.31 -46.59
C ALA A 374 -7.29 16.75 -46.83
N ARG A 375 -7.33 17.63 -45.82
CA ARG A 375 -7.85 19.00 -46.00
C ARG A 375 -6.84 20.10 -46.34
N ASP A 376 -5.56 19.76 -46.53
CA ASP A 376 -4.51 20.74 -46.89
C ASP A 376 -4.10 20.65 -48.37
N ARG A 377 -5.02 20.21 -49.23
CA ARG A 377 -4.90 20.27 -50.69
C ARG A 377 -6.21 20.79 -51.31
N SER A 378 -6.42 22.09 -51.23
CA SER A 378 -7.30 22.82 -52.15
C SER A 378 -6.84 24.25 -52.27
#